data_AF-A0AA90U092-F1
#
_entry.id   AF-A0AA90U092-F1
#
_cell.length_a   1.000
_cell.length_b   1.000
_cell.length_c   1.000
_cell.angle_alpha   90.00
_cell.angle_beta   90.00
_cell.angle_gamma   90.00
#
_symmetry.space_group_name_H-M   'P 1'
#
loop_
_entity.id
_entity.type
_entity.pdbx_description
1 polymer ?
#
loop_
_entity_poly.entity_id
_entity_poly.type
_entity_poly.pdbx_seq_one_letter_code
_entity_poly.pdbx_strand_id
1 'polypeptide(L)'
;MNKYEITTLGRKLDLEYPNNRLIIQLATLVTISALVFYLIITREISISFVYGIKAGITTFLLWAISREIDPDHESAAFIPVIFTLLHVIIYGLHPIFPLTWFLLLLRLVNRSTGAKAGIIDSLAILSIGAFLTYQLSWVFGTISALGFFLDGKLSPPYRSHLIPAVLLLLCSGLALMHESTDVVMDISLLKIVTFTVMILLALPLVTNKAPIISIGDRTGERLDGQRIKATQLLALFSVAAFMLFSTASDGLWPLVWTIPVSAGLYKVLLEKKQMRT
;
A
#
# COMPACT_ATOMS: atom_id res chain seq x y z
N MET A 1 28.61 10.18 -11.15
CA MET A 1 27.34 9.69 -10.60
C MET A 1 26.21 10.42 -11.30
N ASN A 2 25.43 9.71 -12.11
CA ASN A 2 24.35 10.35 -12.87
C ASN A 2 23.21 10.68 -11.87
N LYS A 3 22.66 11.90 -11.91
CA LYS A 3 21.60 12.36 -10.98
C LYS A 3 20.36 11.44 -10.99
N TYR A 4 20.25 10.61 -12.02
CA TYR A 4 19.21 9.62 -12.27
C TYR A 4 19.37 8.27 -11.54
N GLU A 5 20.48 8.02 -10.83
CA GLU A 5 20.71 6.77 -10.07
C GLU A 5 20.41 6.86 -8.58
N ILE A 6 20.14 8.07 -8.08
CA ILE A 6 20.05 8.36 -6.64
C ILE A 6 18.62 8.09 -6.13
N THR A 7 17.60 8.69 -6.75
CA THR A 7 16.17 8.44 -6.45
C THR A 7 15.35 8.29 -7.74
N THR A 8 14.49 7.28 -7.76
CA THR A 8 13.68 6.87 -8.91
C THR A 8 12.26 6.45 -8.57
N LEU A 9 11.92 6.25 -7.29
CA LEU A 9 10.56 5.89 -6.86
C LEU A 9 9.60 7.09 -6.72
N GLY A 10 10.12 8.32 -6.68
CA GLY A 10 9.32 9.53 -6.57
C GLY A 10 8.62 9.87 -7.90
N ARG A 11 7.28 9.88 -7.91
CA ARG A 11 6.46 10.45 -8.99
C ARG A 11 6.07 11.87 -8.63
N LYS A 12 6.26 12.82 -9.56
CA LYS A 12 5.74 14.18 -9.39
C LYS A 12 4.24 14.16 -9.59
N LEU A 13 3.50 14.85 -8.71
CA LEU A 13 2.08 15.06 -8.91
C LEU A 13 1.89 16.22 -9.89
N ASP A 14 1.36 15.91 -11.07
CA ASP A 14 0.91 16.92 -12.02
C ASP A 14 -0.50 17.39 -11.62
N LEU A 15 -0.64 18.69 -11.31
CA LEU A 15 -1.91 19.29 -10.88
C LEU A 15 -2.85 19.60 -12.05
N GLU A 16 -2.34 19.61 -13.28
CA GLU A 16 -3.16 19.79 -14.48
C GLU A 16 -4.01 18.54 -14.74
N TYR A 17 -3.51 17.38 -14.29
CA TYR A 17 -4.20 16.12 -14.41
C TYR A 17 -5.45 16.06 -13.50
N PRO A 18 -6.66 15.83 -14.04
CA PRO A 18 -7.92 15.91 -13.28
C PRO A 18 -7.95 15.02 -12.04
N ASN A 19 -7.47 13.77 -12.12
CA ASN A 19 -7.53 12.83 -11.00
C ASN A 19 -6.58 13.24 -9.87
N ASN A 20 -5.40 13.78 -10.19
CA ASN A 20 -4.44 14.27 -9.19
C ASN A 20 -4.99 15.49 -8.44
N ARG A 21 -5.64 16.41 -9.16
CA ARG A 21 -6.33 17.55 -8.56
C ARG A 21 -7.49 17.10 -7.67
N LEU A 22 -8.27 16.12 -8.12
CA LEU A 22 -9.41 15.60 -7.37
C LEU A 22 -8.97 14.95 -6.05
N ILE A 23 -7.92 14.13 -6.05
CA ILE A 23 -7.43 13.53 -4.79
C ILE A 23 -6.90 14.57 -3.82
N ILE A 24 -6.27 15.64 -4.30
CA ILE A 24 -5.81 16.73 -3.42
C ILE A 24 -7.01 17.43 -2.80
N GLN A 25 -8.04 17.76 -3.58
CA GLN A 25 -9.28 18.36 -3.07
C GLN A 25 -9.96 17.45 -2.03
N LEU A 26 -10.08 16.16 -2.31
CA LEU A 26 -10.65 15.19 -1.37
C LEU A 26 -9.81 15.06 -0.09
N ALA A 27 -8.48 14.98 -0.20
CA ALA A 27 -7.59 14.91 0.96
C ALA A 27 -7.69 16.19 1.81
N THR A 28 -7.81 17.37 1.19
CA THR A 28 -8.07 18.63 1.89
C THR A 28 -9.43 18.61 2.59
N LEU A 29 -10.47 18.15 1.90
CA LEU A 29 -11.82 18.03 2.49
C LEU A 29 -11.82 17.09 3.71
N VAL A 30 -11.16 15.93 3.60
CA VAL A 30 -11.02 14.98 4.71
C VAL A 30 -10.21 15.60 5.85
N THR A 31 -9.15 16.36 5.54
CA THR A 31 -8.35 17.09 6.54
C THR A 31 -9.22 18.03 7.38
N ILE A 32 -10.01 18.88 6.71
CA ILE A 32 -10.89 19.85 7.36
C ILE A 32 -11.98 19.14 8.15
N SER A 33 -12.62 18.12 7.55
CA SER A 33 -13.71 17.38 8.18
C SER A 33 -13.25 16.64 9.44
N ALA A 34 -12.11 15.96 9.37
CA ALA A 34 -11.52 15.24 10.49
C ALA A 34 -11.05 16.19 11.61
N LEU A 35 -10.48 17.35 11.24
CA LEU A 35 -10.11 18.40 12.20
C LEU A 35 -11.34 18.90 12.96
N VAL A 36 -12.40 19.30 12.24
CA VAL A 36 -13.62 19.84 12.85
C VAL A 36 -14.27 18.80 13.75
N PHE A 37 -14.37 17.56 13.28
CA PHE A 37 -14.90 16.44 14.05
C PHE A 37 -14.13 16.25 15.38
N TYR A 38 -12.80 16.18 15.31
CA TYR A 38 -11.97 15.95 16.49
C TYR A 38 -11.95 17.15 17.44
N LEU A 39 -12.09 18.38 16.92
CA LEU A 39 -12.19 19.60 17.70
C LEU A 39 -13.49 19.65 18.51
N ILE A 40 -14.60 19.18 17.92
CA ILE A 40 -15.89 19.11 18.62
C ILE A 40 -15.80 18.15 19.82
N ILE A 41 -15.10 17.02 19.65
CA ILE A 41 -14.96 15.99 20.69
C ILE A 41 -13.99 16.42 21.78
N THR A 42 -12.77 16.84 21.41
CA THR A 42 -11.68 17.05 22.36
C THR A 42 -11.58 18.48 22.88
N ARG A 43 -12.16 19.46 22.17
CA ARG A 43 -12.01 20.90 22.45
C ARG A 43 -10.57 21.41 22.37
N GLU A 44 -9.62 20.60 21.89
CA GLU A 44 -8.21 20.96 21.79
C GLU A 44 -7.81 21.19 20.34
N ILE A 45 -7.38 22.41 20.03
CA ILE A 45 -7.02 22.82 18.66
C ILE A 45 -5.78 22.07 18.16
N SER A 46 -4.74 21.99 18.99
CA SER A 46 -3.44 21.43 18.59
C SER A 46 -3.54 19.95 18.19
N ILE A 47 -4.22 19.12 18.98
CA ILE A 47 -4.38 17.69 18.69
C ILE A 47 -5.31 17.51 17.47
N SER A 48 -6.38 18.28 17.38
CA SER A 48 -7.32 18.24 16.25
C SER A 48 -6.66 18.60 14.92
N PHE A 49 -5.74 19.56 14.94
CA PHE A 49 -4.97 19.95 13.76
C PHE A 49 -4.09 18.80 13.26
N VAL A 50 -3.34 18.15 14.16
CA VAL A 50 -2.52 16.97 13.83
C VAL A 50 -3.39 15.81 13.33
N TYR A 51 -4.55 15.61 13.96
CA TYR A 51 -5.51 14.58 13.57
C TYR A 51 -6.03 14.79 12.14
N GLY A 52 -6.46 16.01 11.82
CA GLY A 52 -6.91 16.36 10.47
C GLY A 52 -5.83 16.13 9.42
N ILE A 53 -4.61 16.63 9.65
CA ILE A 53 -3.48 16.45 8.70
C ILE A 53 -3.20 14.96 8.47
N LYS A 54 -3.15 14.16 9.54
CA LYS A 54 -2.90 12.73 9.42
C LYS A 54 -3.99 12.03 8.60
N ALA A 55 -5.26 12.36 8.82
CA ALA A 55 -6.37 11.82 8.03
C ALA A 55 -6.26 12.16 6.54
N GLY A 56 -5.91 13.41 6.21
CA GLY A 56 -5.67 13.84 4.83
C GLY A 56 -4.52 13.09 4.14
N ILE A 57 -3.38 12.95 4.84
CA ILE A 57 -2.23 12.21 4.31
C ILE A 57 -2.59 10.73 4.10
N THR A 58 -3.27 10.10 5.06
CA THR A 58 -3.75 8.72 4.92
C THR A 58 -4.65 8.56 3.70
N THR A 59 -5.55 9.51 3.47
CA THR A 59 -6.46 9.52 2.30
C THR A 59 -5.67 9.53 1.00
N PHE A 60 -4.68 10.42 0.89
CA PHE A 60 -3.80 10.49 -0.28
C PHE A 60 -2.99 9.20 -0.48
N LEU A 61 -2.45 8.63 0.61
CA LEU A 61 -1.65 7.39 0.53
C LEU A 61 -2.48 6.20 0.07
N LEU A 62 -3.73 6.05 0.52
CA LEU A 62 -4.62 4.96 0.06
C LEU A 62 -4.89 5.04 -1.44
N TRP A 63 -5.17 6.25 -1.94
CA TRP A 63 -5.34 6.47 -3.37
C TRP A 63 -4.06 6.10 -4.13
N ALA A 64 -2.89 6.54 -3.63
CA ALA A 64 -1.61 6.25 -4.26
C ALA A 64 -1.32 4.74 -4.29
N ILE A 65 -1.51 4.02 -3.17
CA ILE A 65 -1.33 2.57 -3.07
C ILE A 65 -2.26 1.84 -4.04
N SER A 66 -3.51 2.29 -4.15
CA SER A 66 -4.49 1.68 -5.06
C SER A 66 -4.04 1.75 -6.51
N ARG A 67 -3.44 2.87 -6.95
CA ARG A 67 -2.89 3.03 -8.30
C ARG A 67 -1.65 2.17 -8.55
N GLU A 68 -0.91 1.79 -7.52
CA GLU A 68 0.23 0.87 -7.69
C GLU A 68 -0.23 -0.59 -7.86
N ILE A 69 -1.43 -0.93 -7.39
CA ILE A 69 -2.03 -2.28 -7.46
C ILE A 69 -2.82 -2.48 -8.77
N ASP A 70 -3.57 -1.46 -9.21
CA ASP A 70 -4.31 -1.48 -10.48
C ASP A 70 -4.08 -0.17 -11.25
N PRO A 71 -2.95 -0.05 -11.99
CA PRO A 71 -2.59 1.19 -12.65
C PRO A 71 -3.51 1.55 -13.83
N ASP A 72 -4.16 0.55 -14.44
CA ASP A 72 -5.03 0.75 -15.61
C ASP A 72 -6.40 1.36 -15.24
N HIS A 73 -6.83 1.23 -13.98
CA HIS A 73 -8.15 1.66 -13.53
C HIS A 73 -8.06 2.74 -12.45
N GLU A 74 -7.68 3.95 -12.85
CA GLU A 74 -7.46 5.05 -11.90
C GLU A 74 -8.70 5.46 -11.09
N SER A 75 -9.90 5.28 -11.64
CA SER A 75 -11.16 5.53 -10.95
C SER A 75 -11.39 4.58 -9.77
N ALA A 76 -10.91 3.33 -9.85
CA ALA A 76 -11.02 2.35 -8.77
C ALA A 76 -10.24 2.79 -7.51
N ALA A 77 -9.20 3.61 -7.67
CA ALA A 77 -8.40 4.15 -6.58
C ALA A 77 -9.15 5.13 -5.67
N PHE A 78 -10.30 5.65 -6.11
CA PHE A 78 -11.13 6.54 -5.28
C PHE A 78 -12.12 5.80 -4.38
N ILE A 79 -12.37 4.51 -4.59
CA ILE A 79 -13.30 3.75 -3.75
C ILE A 79 -12.77 3.63 -2.30
N PRO A 80 -11.49 3.25 -2.05
CA PRO A 80 -10.92 3.23 -0.69
C PRO A 80 -10.93 4.61 -0.02
N VAL A 81 -10.72 5.66 -0.81
CA VAL A 81 -10.69 7.06 -0.34
C VAL A 81 -12.00 7.43 0.36
N ILE A 82 -13.15 7.02 -0.17
CA ILE A 82 -14.48 7.30 0.39
C ILE A 82 -14.60 6.76 1.82
N PHE A 83 -14.01 5.59 2.10
CA PHE A 83 -14.08 4.96 3.40
C PHE A 83 -13.10 5.53 4.42
N THR A 84 -12.12 6.35 4.01
CA THR A 84 -11.06 6.85 4.89
C THR A 84 -11.59 7.62 6.08
N LEU A 85 -12.55 8.54 5.87
CA LEU A 85 -13.09 9.36 6.96
C LEU A 85 -13.83 8.49 7.99
N LEU A 86 -14.66 7.55 7.52
CA LEU A 86 -15.36 6.61 8.40
C LEU A 86 -14.38 5.74 9.19
N HIS A 87 -13.32 5.29 8.52
CA HIS A 87 -12.25 4.50 9.14
C HIS A 87 -11.56 5.27 10.27
N VAL A 88 -11.20 6.52 9.99
CA VAL A 88 -10.53 7.39 10.97
C VAL A 88 -11.44 7.66 12.17
N ILE A 89 -12.75 7.79 11.95
CA ILE A 89 -13.74 7.97 13.03
C ILE A 89 -13.87 6.71 13.90
N ILE A 90 -13.93 5.51 13.29
CA ILE A 90 -14.19 4.25 14.01
C ILE A 90 -12.91 3.71 14.68
N TYR A 91 -11.80 3.70 13.94
CA TYR A 91 -10.54 3.05 14.34
C TYR A 91 -9.45 4.04 14.77
N GLY A 92 -9.74 5.35 14.71
CA GLY A 92 -8.78 6.39 15.03
C GLY A 92 -7.74 6.62 13.94
N LEU A 93 -6.64 7.28 14.32
CA LEU A 93 -5.58 7.63 13.37
C LEU A 93 -4.73 6.42 13.00
N HIS A 94 -4.59 6.22 11.69
CA HIS A 94 -3.68 5.23 11.16
C HIS A 94 -2.24 5.77 11.13
N PRO A 95 -1.23 4.96 11.46
CA PRO A 95 0.15 5.37 11.36
C PRO A 95 0.54 5.59 9.88
N ILE A 96 0.99 6.81 9.57
CA ILE A 96 1.40 7.22 8.21
C ILE A 96 2.60 6.41 7.72
N PHE A 97 3.54 6.12 8.62
CA PHE A 97 4.79 5.44 8.29
C PHE A 97 4.59 4.07 7.62
N PRO A 98 3.78 3.15 8.17
CA PRO A 98 3.39 1.90 7.50
C PRO A 98 2.78 2.10 6.12
N LEU A 99 1.89 3.07 5.92
CA LEU A 99 1.28 3.31 4.61
C LEU A 99 2.30 3.84 3.59
N THR A 100 3.20 4.74 4.01
CA THR A 100 4.29 5.24 3.17
C THR A 100 5.27 4.11 2.82
N TRP A 101 5.66 3.29 3.79
CA TRP A 101 6.49 2.10 3.57
C TRP A 101 5.84 1.16 2.54
N PHE A 102 4.56 0.87 2.71
CA PHE A 102 3.84 -0.03 1.84
C PHE A 102 3.77 0.51 0.40
N LEU A 103 3.48 1.80 0.23
CA LEU A 103 3.53 2.47 -1.07
C LEU A 103 4.91 2.32 -1.73
N LEU A 104 5.99 2.58 -1.00
CA LEU A 104 7.35 2.47 -1.53
C LEU A 104 7.71 1.03 -1.89
N LEU A 105 7.29 0.06 -1.08
CA LEU A 105 7.52 -1.35 -1.34
C LEU A 105 6.78 -1.84 -2.59
N LEU A 106 5.53 -1.42 -2.78
CA LEU A 106 4.80 -1.76 -4.02
C LEU A 106 5.46 -1.13 -5.25
N ARG A 107 5.95 0.11 -5.12
CA ARG A 107 6.73 0.80 -6.16
C ARG A 107 8.03 0.12 -6.52
N LEU A 108 8.71 -0.46 -5.53
CA LEU A 108 9.91 -1.27 -5.73
C LEU A 108 9.62 -2.47 -6.65
N VAL A 109 8.52 -3.18 -6.39
CA VAL A 109 8.17 -4.41 -7.12
C VAL A 109 7.60 -4.11 -8.50
N ASN A 110 6.65 -3.17 -8.59
CA ASN A 110 6.01 -2.86 -9.88
C ASN A 110 6.90 -2.04 -10.82
N ARG A 111 7.89 -1.30 -10.28
CA ARG A 111 8.69 -0.32 -11.00
C ARG A 111 7.81 0.61 -11.84
N SER A 112 6.78 1.19 -11.24
CA SER A 112 5.79 2.02 -11.95
C SER A 112 6.38 3.27 -12.62
N THR A 113 7.59 3.70 -12.25
CA THR A 113 8.34 4.75 -12.95
C THR A 113 9.09 4.24 -14.19
N GLY A 114 9.08 2.94 -14.46
CA GLY A 114 9.83 2.27 -15.53
C GLY A 114 11.30 1.99 -15.17
N ALA A 115 11.79 2.49 -14.05
CA ALA A 115 13.19 2.34 -13.62
C ALA A 115 13.32 1.46 -12.37
N LYS A 116 14.48 0.81 -12.22
CA LYS A 116 14.86 0.17 -10.95
C LYS A 116 14.96 1.21 -9.84
N ALA A 117 14.68 0.82 -8.60
CA ALA A 117 14.85 1.67 -7.44
C ALA A 117 16.30 2.17 -7.33
N GLY A 118 16.48 3.46 -7.02
CA GLY A 118 17.79 4.03 -6.75
C GLY A 118 18.37 3.49 -5.45
N ILE A 119 19.67 3.66 -5.24
CA ILE A 119 20.34 3.15 -4.03
C ILE A 119 19.75 3.79 -2.77
N ILE A 120 19.41 5.08 -2.81
CA ILE A 120 18.78 5.77 -1.67
C ILE A 120 17.37 5.25 -1.43
N ASP A 121 16.61 4.97 -2.49
CA ASP A 121 15.26 4.43 -2.35
C ASP A 121 15.29 3.04 -1.70
N SER A 122 16.18 2.17 -2.17
CA SER A 122 16.36 0.83 -1.61
C SER A 122 16.84 0.88 -0.15
N LEU A 123 17.76 1.81 0.17
CA LEU A 123 18.20 2.02 1.54
C LEU A 123 17.06 2.56 2.42
N ALA A 124 16.25 3.49 1.92
CA ALA A 124 15.10 4.02 2.64
C ALA A 124 14.07 2.92 2.93
N ILE A 125 13.72 2.09 1.94
CA ILE A 125 12.80 0.96 2.13
C ILE A 125 13.38 -0.05 3.13
N LEU A 126 14.68 -0.36 3.04
CA LEU A 126 15.36 -1.24 3.99
C LEU A 126 15.31 -0.69 5.41
N SER A 127 15.70 0.57 5.62
CA SER A 127 15.72 1.21 6.94
C SER A 127 14.33 1.35 7.54
N ILE A 128 13.33 1.78 6.75
CA ILE A 128 11.95 1.88 7.23
C ILE A 128 11.40 0.49 7.53
N GLY A 129 11.63 -0.50 6.66
CA GLY A 129 11.22 -1.88 6.87
C GLY A 129 11.80 -2.47 8.16
N ALA A 130 13.11 -2.33 8.37
CA ALA A 130 13.78 -2.78 9.58
C ALA A 130 13.28 -2.05 10.83
N PHE A 131 13.05 -0.73 10.75
CA PHE A 131 12.49 0.06 11.85
C PHE A 131 11.07 -0.40 12.22
N LEU A 132 10.18 -0.59 11.24
CA LEU A 132 8.83 -1.10 11.48
C LEU A 132 8.83 -2.54 12.01
N THR A 133 9.79 -3.35 11.57
CA THR A 133 10.00 -4.72 12.08
C THR A 133 10.31 -4.71 13.56
N TYR A 134 11.21 -3.80 13.98
CA TYR A 134 11.62 -3.68 15.37
C TYR A 134 10.55 -3.04 16.27
N GLN A 135 9.82 -2.03 15.75
CA GLN A 135 8.89 -1.24 16.56
C GLN A 135 7.46 -1.78 16.60
N LEU A 136 6.99 -2.42 15.52
CA LEU A 136 5.58 -2.79 15.39
C LEU A 136 5.36 -4.30 15.35
N SER A 137 6.03 -5.00 14.44
CA SER A 137 5.90 -6.45 14.30
C SER A 137 6.89 -7.03 13.29
N TRP A 138 7.35 -8.26 13.54
CA TRP A 138 8.13 -9.06 12.58
C TRP A 138 7.50 -9.14 11.17
N VAL A 139 6.16 -9.03 11.05
CA VAL A 139 5.41 -9.12 9.78
C VAL A 139 5.90 -8.11 8.74
N PHE A 140 6.24 -6.88 9.16
CA PHE A 140 6.77 -5.85 8.27
C PHE A 140 8.08 -6.26 7.59
N GLY A 141 8.95 -6.95 8.34
CA GLY A 141 10.23 -7.45 7.84
C GLY A 141 10.06 -8.58 6.83
N THR A 142 9.13 -9.51 7.10
CA THR A 142 8.80 -10.60 6.19
C THR A 142 8.23 -10.07 4.87
N ILE A 143 7.28 -9.14 4.92
CA ILE A 143 6.71 -8.51 3.72
C ILE A 143 7.78 -7.74 2.95
N SER A 144 8.63 -6.96 3.64
CA SER A 144 9.73 -6.22 2.99
C SER A 144 10.71 -7.17 2.31
N ALA A 145 11.08 -8.27 2.97
CA ALA A 145 11.97 -9.30 2.43
C ALA A 145 11.39 -9.93 1.16
N LEU A 146 10.09 -10.24 1.16
CA LEU A 146 9.39 -10.74 -0.03
C LEU A 146 9.41 -9.71 -1.17
N GLY A 147 9.16 -8.43 -0.91
CA GLY A 147 9.21 -7.39 -1.94
C GLY A 147 10.60 -7.27 -2.58
N PHE A 148 11.66 -7.23 -1.78
CA PHE A 148 13.05 -7.22 -2.30
C PHE A 148 13.41 -8.51 -3.04
N PHE A 149 12.96 -9.67 -2.55
CA PHE A 149 13.15 -10.96 -3.21
C PHE A 149 12.47 -10.99 -4.59
N LEU A 150 11.23 -10.51 -4.68
CA LEU A 150 10.48 -10.41 -5.93
C LEU A 150 11.22 -9.50 -6.92
N ASP A 151 11.64 -8.29 -6.51
CA ASP A 151 12.36 -7.40 -7.42
C ASP A 151 13.73 -7.95 -7.87
N GLY A 152 14.37 -8.75 -7.02
CA GLY A 152 15.62 -9.45 -7.33
C GLY A 152 15.48 -10.61 -8.31
N LYS A 153 14.29 -11.20 -8.43
CA LYS A 153 14.01 -12.38 -9.27
C LYS A 153 13.22 -12.07 -10.55
N LEU A 154 12.29 -11.12 -10.51
CA LEU A 154 11.44 -10.78 -11.64
C LEU A 154 12.23 -10.08 -12.75
N SER A 155 11.93 -10.41 -14.01
CA SER A 155 12.60 -9.81 -15.16
C SER A 155 12.20 -8.33 -15.34
N PRO A 156 13.13 -7.42 -15.71
CA PRO A 156 14.58 -7.58 -15.66
C PRO A 156 15.09 -7.60 -14.20
N PRO A 157 15.88 -8.62 -13.80
CA PRO A 157 16.21 -8.85 -12.38
C PRO A 157 17.23 -7.85 -11.86
N TYR A 158 17.05 -7.38 -10.62
CA TYR A 158 18.07 -6.59 -9.92
C TYR A 158 18.62 -7.37 -8.72
N ARG A 159 19.57 -8.27 -8.99
CA ARG A 159 20.08 -9.26 -8.03
C ARG A 159 20.64 -8.67 -6.73
N SER A 160 21.09 -7.42 -6.75
CA SER A 160 21.56 -6.72 -5.54
C SER A 160 20.48 -6.62 -4.46
N HIS A 161 19.19 -6.65 -4.83
CA HIS A 161 18.07 -6.67 -3.89
C HIS A 161 17.91 -7.99 -3.13
N LEU A 162 18.61 -9.07 -3.50
CA LEU A 162 18.62 -10.29 -2.71
C LEU A 162 19.33 -10.10 -1.36
N ILE A 163 20.32 -9.21 -1.28
CA ILE A 163 21.03 -8.89 -0.03
C ILE A 163 20.07 -8.25 1.00
N PRO A 164 19.38 -7.12 0.71
CA PRO A 164 18.41 -6.56 1.65
C PRO A 164 17.25 -7.51 1.93
N ALA A 165 16.85 -8.38 0.99
CA ALA A 165 15.85 -9.41 1.25
C ALA A 165 16.27 -10.35 2.38
N VAL A 166 17.49 -10.90 2.31
CA VAL A 166 18.04 -11.78 3.36
C VAL A 166 18.20 -11.03 4.68
N LEU A 167 18.72 -9.81 4.66
CA LEU A 167 18.88 -8.99 5.88
C LEU A 167 17.54 -8.74 6.58
N LEU A 168 16.50 -8.38 5.83
CA LEU A 168 15.17 -8.15 6.40
C LEU A 168 14.51 -9.43 6.92
N LEU A 169 14.75 -10.56 6.25
CA LEU A 169 14.29 -11.86 6.73
C LEU A 169 14.97 -12.22 8.07
N LEU A 170 16.27 -11.97 8.19
CA LEU A 170 17.00 -12.16 9.45
C LEU A 170 16.49 -11.20 10.54
N CYS A 171 16.30 -9.91 10.23
CA CYS A 171 15.70 -8.96 11.17
C CYS A 171 14.30 -9.41 11.62
N SER A 172 13.48 -9.91 10.69
CA SER A 172 12.15 -10.44 10.98
C SER A 172 12.21 -11.66 11.90
N GLY A 173 13.12 -12.60 11.64
CA GLY A 173 13.33 -13.77 12.49
C GLY A 173 13.82 -13.39 13.91
N LEU A 174 14.75 -12.45 14.02
CA LEU A 174 15.22 -11.95 15.32
C LEU A 174 14.12 -11.22 16.09
N ALA A 175 13.30 -10.41 15.41
CA ALA A 175 12.15 -9.74 16.02
C ALA A 175 11.11 -10.75 16.51
N LEU A 176 10.84 -11.79 15.72
CA LEU A 176 9.94 -12.89 16.10
C LEU A 176 10.44 -13.63 17.35
N MET A 177 11.76 -13.79 17.53
CA MET A 177 12.34 -14.40 18.73
C MET A 177 12.28 -13.48 19.96
N HIS A 178 12.19 -12.16 19.75
CA HIS A 178 12.14 -11.16 20.83
C HIS A 178 10.70 -10.88 21.28
N GLU A 179 9.73 -10.97 20.38
CA GLU A 179 8.31 -10.99 20.74
C GLU A 179 8.08 -12.21 21.66
N SER A 180 7.78 -11.94 22.93
CA SER A 180 7.43 -12.96 23.92
C SER A 180 6.37 -13.89 23.34
N THR A 181 6.47 -15.19 23.67
CA THR A 181 5.80 -16.40 23.16
C THR A 181 4.31 -16.37 22.79
N ASP A 182 3.61 -15.26 22.96
CA ASP A 182 2.23 -15.03 22.54
C ASP A 182 2.15 -14.40 21.14
N VAL A 183 2.81 -15.02 20.15
CA VAL A 183 2.49 -14.81 18.73
C VAL A 183 1.16 -15.52 18.47
N VAL A 184 0.08 -14.94 19.01
CA VAL A 184 -1.26 -15.50 18.91
C VAL A 184 -1.85 -15.07 17.58
N MET A 185 -2.12 -16.03 16.71
CA MET A 185 -3.06 -15.79 15.62
C MET A 185 -4.41 -15.42 16.24
N ASP A 186 -4.80 -14.16 16.13
CA ASP A 186 -6.10 -13.70 16.61
C ASP A 186 -7.16 -14.04 15.56
N ILE A 187 -7.64 -15.28 15.64
CA ILE A 187 -8.63 -15.83 14.71
C ILE A 187 -10.02 -15.60 15.30
N SER A 188 -10.69 -14.55 14.83
CA SER A 188 -12.11 -14.32 15.10
C SER A 188 -12.97 -14.72 13.90
N LEU A 189 -14.24 -15.07 14.14
CA LEU A 189 -15.21 -15.35 13.08
C LEU A 189 -15.30 -14.17 12.09
N LEU A 190 -15.25 -12.93 12.62
CA LEU A 190 -15.25 -11.72 11.80
C LEU A 190 -14.06 -11.69 10.84
N LYS A 191 -12.84 -11.97 11.34
CA LYS A 191 -11.62 -12.03 10.52
C LYS A 191 -11.68 -13.13 9.45
N ILE A 192 -12.22 -14.30 9.79
CA ILE A 192 -12.40 -15.40 8.80
C ILE A 192 -13.36 -14.98 7.68
N VAL A 193 -14.49 -14.37 8.04
CA VAL A 193 -15.50 -13.92 7.08
C VAL A 193 -14.93 -12.79 6.21
N THR A 194 -14.29 -11.77 6.80
CA THR A 194 -13.69 -10.67 6.03
C THR A 194 -12.54 -11.14 5.15
N PHE A 195 -11.73 -12.10 5.60
CA PHE A 195 -10.69 -12.73 4.78
C PHE A 195 -11.28 -13.46 3.57
N THR A 196 -12.33 -14.25 3.79
CA THR A 196 -13.00 -15.02 2.74
C THR A 196 -13.62 -14.08 1.70
N VAL A 197 -14.31 -13.04 2.16
CA VAL A 197 -14.88 -12.00 1.28
C VAL A 197 -13.77 -11.28 0.51
N MET A 198 -12.63 -10.99 1.13
CA MET A 198 -11.47 -10.40 0.46
C MET A 198 -11.04 -11.23 -0.73
N ILE A 199 -10.81 -12.53 -0.50
CA ILE A 199 -10.28 -13.44 -1.52
C ILE A 199 -11.27 -13.51 -2.68
N LEU A 200 -12.56 -13.69 -2.39
CA LEU A 200 -13.60 -13.79 -3.41
C LEU A 200 -13.68 -12.52 -4.27
N LEU A 201 -13.63 -11.33 -3.64
CA LEU A 201 -13.75 -10.06 -4.35
C LEU A 201 -12.47 -9.64 -5.05
N ALA A 202 -11.30 -10.02 -4.53
CA ALA A 202 -10.00 -9.69 -5.12
C ALA A 202 -9.50 -10.75 -6.12
N LEU A 203 -10.12 -11.94 -6.19
CA LEU A 203 -9.77 -12.97 -7.17
C LEU A 203 -9.72 -12.43 -8.63
N PRO A 204 -10.70 -11.64 -9.11
CA PRO A 204 -10.70 -11.07 -10.45
C PRO A 204 -9.47 -10.20 -10.73
N LEU A 205 -8.90 -9.56 -9.71
CA LEU A 205 -7.71 -8.73 -9.82
C LEU A 205 -6.50 -9.53 -10.33
N VAL A 206 -6.27 -10.69 -9.72
CA VAL A 206 -5.11 -11.56 -9.98
C VAL A 206 -5.33 -12.45 -11.20
N THR A 207 -6.56 -12.92 -11.41
CA THR A 207 -6.87 -13.84 -12.51
C THR A 207 -7.00 -13.16 -13.87
N ASN A 208 -7.13 -11.82 -13.90
CA ASN A 208 -7.25 -11.11 -15.16
C ASN A 208 -6.00 -11.33 -16.05
N LYS A 209 -6.25 -11.66 -17.32
CA LYS A 209 -5.23 -11.88 -18.35
C LYS A 209 -5.10 -10.69 -19.30
N ALA A 210 -5.90 -9.64 -19.10
CA ALA A 210 -5.80 -8.42 -19.89
C ALA A 210 -4.36 -7.88 -19.88
N PRO A 211 -3.82 -7.51 -21.05
CA PRO A 211 -2.50 -6.90 -21.13
C PRO A 211 -2.54 -5.52 -20.46
N ILE A 212 -1.48 -5.18 -19.74
CA ILE A 212 -1.36 -3.90 -19.06
C ILE A 212 -1.08 -2.80 -20.08
N ILE A 213 -1.85 -1.73 -20.02
CA ILE A 213 -1.79 -0.62 -20.97
C ILE A 213 -0.96 0.53 -20.40
N SER A 214 -0.96 0.66 -19.07
CA SER A 214 -0.23 1.70 -18.33
C SER A 214 1.25 1.78 -18.70
N ILE A 215 1.73 3.02 -18.77
CA ILE A 215 3.08 3.37 -19.22
C ILE A 215 3.91 3.86 -18.03
N GLY A 216 5.18 3.47 -17.99
CA GLY A 216 6.14 3.95 -17.00
C GLY A 216 6.57 5.40 -17.26
N ASP A 217 6.54 6.23 -16.22
CA ASP A 217 6.78 7.69 -16.35
C ASP A 217 8.11 8.08 -16.99
N ARG A 218 9.18 7.30 -16.74
CA ARG A 218 10.54 7.69 -17.13
C ARG A 218 11.02 7.01 -18.40
N THR A 219 10.53 5.80 -18.66
CA THR A 219 10.93 5.03 -19.85
C THR A 219 9.97 5.25 -21.01
N GLY A 220 8.71 5.62 -20.76
CA GLY A 220 7.68 5.68 -21.79
C GLY A 220 7.27 4.29 -22.32
N GLU A 221 7.74 3.22 -21.68
CA GLU A 221 7.43 1.83 -22.02
C GLU A 221 6.26 1.31 -21.19
N ARG A 222 5.55 0.31 -21.71
CA ARG A 222 4.47 -0.37 -20.96
C ARG A 222 5.02 -1.04 -19.71
N LEU A 223 4.24 -1.00 -18.63
CA LEU A 223 4.56 -1.72 -17.40
C LEU A 223 4.52 -3.23 -17.63
N ASP A 224 5.43 -3.95 -16.98
CA ASP A 224 5.48 -5.41 -17.06
C ASP A 224 4.31 -6.04 -16.29
N GLY A 225 3.49 -6.81 -17.01
CA GLY A 225 2.37 -7.56 -16.47
C GLY A 225 2.74 -8.52 -15.33
N GLN A 226 3.93 -9.13 -15.39
CA GLN A 226 4.38 -10.05 -14.34
C GLN A 226 4.67 -9.32 -13.04
N ARG A 227 5.26 -8.13 -13.13
CA ARG A 227 5.57 -7.28 -11.97
C ARG A 227 4.32 -6.75 -11.29
N ILE A 228 3.34 -6.30 -12.07
CA ILE A 228 2.06 -5.85 -11.51
C ILE A 228 1.32 -7.00 -10.83
N LYS A 229 1.31 -8.21 -11.42
CA LYS A 229 0.73 -9.39 -10.76
C LYS A 229 1.47 -9.74 -9.46
N ALA A 230 2.79 -9.66 -9.45
CA ALA A 230 3.57 -9.86 -8.22
C ALA A 230 3.24 -8.81 -7.16
N THR A 231 3.05 -7.54 -7.55
CA THR A 231 2.61 -6.46 -6.66
C THR A 231 1.21 -6.71 -6.10
N GLN A 232 0.27 -7.18 -6.92
CA GLN A 232 -1.08 -7.55 -6.47
C GLN A 232 -1.05 -8.71 -5.47
N LEU A 233 -0.28 -9.76 -5.76
CA LEU A 233 -0.10 -10.90 -4.85
C LEU A 233 0.58 -10.47 -3.55
N LEU A 234 1.61 -9.62 -3.62
CA LEU A 234 2.28 -9.07 -2.44
C LEU A 234 1.31 -8.23 -1.59
N ALA A 235 0.45 -7.43 -2.23
CA ALA A 235 -0.54 -6.63 -1.52
C ALA A 235 -1.57 -7.51 -0.81
N LEU A 236 -2.09 -8.55 -1.48
CA LEU A 236 -3.02 -9.52 -0.89
C LEU A 236 -2.38 -10.28 0.27
N PHE A 237 -1.13 -10.74 0.09
CA PHE A 237 -0.37 -11.38 1.15
C PHE A 237 -0.17 -10.46 2.36
N SER A 238 0.17 -9.19 2.12
CA SER A 238 0.34 -8.19 3.18
C SER A 238 -0.94 -7.97 3.98
N VAL A 239 -2.08 -7.82 3.31
CA VAL A 239 -3.38 -7.66 3.99
C VAL A 239 -3.74 -8.92 4.79
N ALA A 240 -3.52 -10.10 4.22
CA ALA A 240 -3.73 -11.37 4.90
C ALA A 240 -2.88 -11.48 6.17
N ALA A 241 -1.60 -11.14 6.07
CA ALA A 241 -0.69 -11.17 7.20
C ALA A 241 -1.12 -10.19 8.31
N PHE A 242 -1.44 -8.93 7.97
CA PHE A 242 -1.91 -7.96 8.95
C PHE A 242 -3.27 -8.31 9.58
N MET A 243 -4.10 -9.10 8.90
CA MET A 243 -5.38 -9.55 9.43
C MET A 243 -5.23 -10.73 10.41
N LEU A 244 -4.36 -11.68 10.08
CA LEU A 244 -4.21 -12.94 10.84
C LEU A 244 -3.30 -12.81 12.06
N PHE A 245 -2.27 -11.97 11.97
CA PHE A 245 -1.34 -11.75 13.06
C PHE A 245 -1.76 -10.52 13.87
N SER A 246 -1.89 -10.69 15.19
CA SER A 246 -2.08 -9.56 16.10
C SER A 246 -0.85 -8.67 16.03
N THR A 247 -1.03 -7.43 15.58
CA THR A 247 0.06 -6.46 15.51
C THR A 247 -0.29 -5.26 16.38
N ALA A 248 0.71 -4.50 16.83
CA ALA A 248 0.49 -3.20 17.47
C ALA A 248 -0.30 -2.20 16.57
N SER A 249 -0.58 -2.59 15.32
CA SER A 249 -1.29 -1.83 14.31
C SER A 249 -2.59 -2.49 13.83
N ASP A 250 -3.32 -3.20 14.70
CA ASP A 250 -4.57 -3.90 14.35
C ASP A 250 -5.65 -3.01 13.69
N GLY A 251 -5.58 -1.68 13.82
CA GLY A 251 -6.44 -0.77 13.08
C GLY A 251 -6.09 -0.61 11.59
N LEU A 252 -4.93 -1.07 11.11
CA LEU A 252 -4.50 -0.89 9.72
C LEU A 252 -5.17 -1.87 8.75
N TRP A 253 -5.38 -3.13 9.16
CA TRP A 253 -5.85 -4.17 8.23
C TRP A 253 -7.20 -3.84 7.58
N PRO A 254 -8.23 -3.29 8.26
CA PRO A 254 -9.50 -3.07 7.60
C PRO A 254 -9.42 -1.92 6.59
N LEU A 255 -8.50 -0.96 6.79
CA LEU A 255 -8.26 0.12 5.85
C LEU A 255 -7.57 -0.40 4.58
N VAL A 256 -6.46 -1.14 4.73
CA VAL A 256 -5.69 -1.67 3.59
C VAL A 256 -6.47 -2.76 2.85
N TRP A 257 -7.38 -3.46 3.53
CA TRP A 257 -8.30 -4.44 2.93
C TRP A 257 -9.25 -3.85 1.89
N THR A 258 -9.66 -2.58 2.04
CA THR A 258 -10.54 -1.94 1.06
C THR A 258 -9.91 -1.82 -0.33
N ILE A 259 -8.58 -1.80 -0.42
CA ILE A 259 -7.83 -1.56 -1.64
C ILE A 259 -7.92 -2.73 -2.65
N PRO A 260 -7.56 -3.99 -2.29
CA PRO A 260 -7.70 -5.10 -3.23
C PRO A 260 -9.18 -5.40 -3.54
N VAL A 261 -10.08 -5.17 -2.58
CA VAL A 261 -11.51 -5.37 -2.75
C VAL A 261 -12.10 -4.39 -3.75
N SER A 262 -11.75 -3.11 -3.66
CA SER A 262 -12.25 -2.10 -4.61
C SER A 262 -11.76 -2.37 -6.03
N ALA A 263 -10.48 -2.71 -6.20
CA ALA A 263 -9.89 -3.03 -7.49
C ALA A 263 -10.55 -4.26 -8.13
N GLY A 264 -10.75 -5.32 -7.35
CA GLY A 264 -11.43 -6.53 -7.83
C GLY A 264 -12.91 -6.30 -8.17
N LEU A 265 -13.63 -5.55 -7.33
CA LEU A 265 -15.04 -5.20 -7.56
C LEU A 265 -15.22 -4.35 -8.83
N TYR A 266 -14.31 -3.40 -9.07
CA TYR A 266 -14.31 -2.55 -10.26
C TYR A 266 -14.23 -3.41 -11.54
N LYS A 267 -13.33 -4.39 -11.57
CA LYS A 267 -13.19 -5.31 -12.72
C LYS A 267 -14.44 -6.16 -12.95
N VAL A 268 -15.11 -6.60 -11.89
CA VAL A 268 -16.34 -7.42 -12.04
C VAL A 268 -17.50 -6.58 -12.57
N LEU A 269 -17.70 -5.38 -12.02
CA LEU A 269 -18.89 -4.58 -12.27
C LEU A 269 -18.80 -3.69 -13.51
N LEU A 270 -17.63 -3.08 -13.76
CA LEU A 270 -17.50 -2.01 -14.75
C LEU A 270 -16.78 -2.45 -16.03
N GLU A 271 -15.78 -3.34 -15.95
CA GLU A 271 -15.08 -3.88 -17.12
C GLU A 271 -16.01 -4.78 -17.96
N LYS A 272 -16.82 -5.62 -17.31
CA LYS A 272 -17.85 -6.44 -18.00
C LYS A 272 -18.91 -5.61 -18.72
N LYS A 273 -19.15 -4.37 -18.28
CA LYS A 273 -20.15 -3.50 -18.88
C LYS A 273 -19.63 -2.85 -20.16
N GLN A 274 -18.33 -2.51 -20.22
CA GLN A 274 -17.69 -1.96 -21.41
C GLN A 274 -17.52 -2.98 -22.55
N MET A 275 -17.44 -4.29 -22.24
CA MET A 275 -17.40 -5.35 -23.27
C MET A 275 -18.78 -5.74 -23.83
N ARG A 276 -19.88 -5.19 -23.28
CA ARG A 276 -21.27 -5.47 -23.71
C ARG A 276 -21.90 -4.31 -24.48
N THR A 277 -21.17 -3.21 -24.66
CA THR A 277 -21.55 -2.02 -25.46
C THR A 277 -20.61 -1.92 -26.65
#